data_AF-A0A314ZR99-F1
#
_entry.id   AF-A0A314ZR99-F1
#
_cell.length_a   1.000
_cell.length_b   1.000
_cell.length_c   1.000
_cell.angle_alpha   90.00
_cell.angle_beta   90.00
_cell.angle_gamma   90.00
#
_symmetry.space_group_name_H-M   'P 1'
#
loop_
_entity.id
_entity.type
_entity.pdbx_description
1 polymer ?
#
loop_
_entity_poly.entity_id
_entity_poly.type
_entity_poly.pdbx_seq_one_letter_code
_entity_poly.pdbx_strand_id
1 'polypeptide(L)'
;MNYEHNIQEIMKSLNNKQRCDLIEYLISNDPEVPYLILEWYKETLKLSENSLQKESSEQLDNALLMEYWGYAGYIISEFNEYGGGPEEKEETAYYWLDKLSELIEEGNISHEAKISFMDSAFIEYNKYNSGFEDSLTEIFFELCQTEEEWRYLIAKLNKNPSDWNKNLIIEILRYHLNDNDAYLEFRSKNLEYGIDYYQLACFYVEHNNIKKAVETAEEGLLKGKGRLTELFEFLFDHFAEIGDIVNVERIVHIAVERREDEKEMLNKLFDYYRSQGNYGKAKDALLRSFAYDGGNKYKEYRKIKSYLKIEDWNKIEPSIFESLRDRNVIAYLHVCMDKGMKNQVMDMLINRLENPQLRFRSDELDDFADQLKDEFPKRVIEYYWQKAYCNIPGGNRKTYRIANTYLDKAKEIYIGILKERSMWDERLNALKFEFKNRPAFLEEISNL
;
A
#
# COMPACT_ATOMS: atom_id res chain seq x y z
N MET A 1 13.00 38.19 -38.58
CA MET A 1 11.75 38.67 -39.19
C MET A 1 10.89 39.22 -38.07
N ASN A 2 10.68 40.54 -38.05
CA ASN A 2 9.89 41.25 -37.04
C ASN A 2 8.40 41.02 -37.29
N TYR A 3 7.77 40.10 -36.56
CA TYR A 3 6.30 39.95 -36.53
C TYR A 3 5.63 40.74 -35.40
N GLU A 4 6.40 41.36 -34.50
CA GLU A 4 5.92 42.31 -33.48
C GLU A 4 5.65 43.73 -34.05
N HIS A 5 5.41 43.86 -35.35
CA HIS A 5 4.73 45.07 -35.84
C HIS A 5 3.24 44.91 -35.56
N ASN A 6 2.77 45.57 -34.49
CA ASN A 6 1.52 46.29 -34.63
C ASN A 6 0.38 45.93 -33.70
N ILE A 7 0.35 44.74 -33.05
CA ILE A 7 -0.90 44.27 -32.38
C ILE A 7 -1.38 45.32 -31.36
N GLN A 8 -0.46 45.96 -30.65
CA GLN A 8 -0.81 47.03 -29.71
C GLN A 8 -1.36 48.30 -30.39
N GLU A 9 -0.78 48.76 -31.50
CA GLU A 9 -1.35 49.91 -32.24
C GLU A 9 -2.65 49.56 -32.95
N ILE A 10 -2.80 48.33 -33.47
CA ILE A 10 -4.04 47.83 -34.04
C ILE A 10 -5.12 47.87 -32.96
N MET A 11 -4.88 47.28 -31.79
CA MET A 11 -5.82 47.31 -30.66
C MET A 11 -6.17 48.73 -30.20
N LYS A 12 -5.20 49.66 -30.20
CA LYS A 12 -5.43 51.09 -29.92
C LYS A 12 -6.29 51.78 -30.98
N SER A 13 -6.19 51.39 -32.24
CA SER A 13 -6.95 51.95 -33.36
C SER A 13 -8.40 51.46 -33.45
N LEU A 14 -8.71 50.29 -32.86
CA LEU A 14 -10.06 49.75 -32.83
C LEU A 14 -10.97 50.55 -31.90
N ASN A 15 -12.21 50.78 -32.34
CA ASN A 15 -13.26 51.32 -31.47
C ASN A 15 -13.84 50.22 -30.55
N ASN A 16 -14.66 50.60 -29.56
CA ASN A 16 -15.20 49.64 -28.59
C ASN A 16 -15.97 48.48 -29.22
N LYS A 17 -16.79 48.75 -30.24
CA LYS A 17 -17.54 47.69 -30.94
C LYS A 17 -16.59 46.71 -31.63
N GLN A 18 -15.59 47.22 -32.35
CA GLN A 18 -14.60 46.38 -33.04
C GLN A 18 -13.73 45.56 -32.06
N ARG A 19 -13.49 46.05 -30.84
CA ARG A 19 -12.82 45.28 -29.79
C ARG A 19 -13.70 44.15 -29.26
N CYS A 20 -14.99 44.40 -29.04
CA CYS A 20 -15.95 43.35 -28.70
C CYS A 20 -16.03 42.29 -29.82
N ASP A 21 -16.18 42.72 -31.07
CA ASP A 21 -16.23 41.82 -32.23
C ASP A 21 -14.94 40.96 -32.34
N LEU A 22 -13.77 41.52 -32.04
CA LEU A 22 -12.50 40.77 -31.99
C LEU A 22 -12.48 39.74 -30.87
N ILE A 23 -12.94 40.10 -29.66
CA ILE A 23 -12.99 39.18 -28.52
C ILE A 23 -13.96 38.02 -28.82
N GLU A 24 -15.15 38.32 -29.37
CA GLU A 24 -16.12 37.30 -29.80
C GLU A 24 -15.54 36.37 -30.87
N TYR A 25 -14.78 36.94 -31.82
CA TYR A 25 -14.06 36.16 -32.81
C TYR A 25 -13.03 35.23 -32.15
N LEU A 26 -12.21 35.73 -31.21
CA LEU A 26 -11.22 34.91 -30.51
C LEU A 26 -11.87 33.79 -29.70
N ILE A 27 -12.92 34.09 -28.92
CA ILE A 27 -13.69 33.11 -28.15
C ILE A 27 -14.25 32.01 -29.06
N SER A 28 -14.72 32.37 -30.25
CA SER A 28 -15.31 31.40 -31.19
C SER A 28 -14.27 30.52 -31.90
N ASN A 29 -13.00 30.91 -31.93
CA ASN A 29 -11.96 30.24 -32.70
C ASN A 29 -10.89 29.55 -31.85
N ASP A 30 -10.82 29.86 -30.56
CA ASP A 30 -9.86 29.27 -29.64
C ASP A 30 -10.55 28.96 -28.30
N PRO A 31 -10.67 27.66 -27.94
CA PRO A 31 -11.35 27.25 -26.72
C PRO A 31 -10.67 27.77 -25.46
N GLU A 32 -9.37 28.10 -25.48
CA GLU A 32 -8.60 28.60 -24.33
C GLU A 32 -8.88 30.08 -23.99
N VAL A 33 -9.36 30.85 -24.97
CA VAL A 33 -9.56 32.30 -24.80
C VAL A 33 -10.58 32.67 -23.70
N PRO A 34 -11.73 31.98 -23.56
CA PRO A 34 -12.68 32.21 -22.47
C PRO A 34 -12.06 32.22 -21.06
N TYR A 35 -11.38 31.16 -20.63
CA TYR A 35 -10.82 31.11 -19.27
C TYR A 35 -9.74 32.17 -19.06
N LEU A 36 -8.90 32.43 -20.06
CA LEU A 36 -7.86 33.46 -19.99
C LEU A 36 -8.45 34.85 -19.78
N ILE A 37 -9.58 35.16 -20.43
CA ILE A 37 -10.30 36.42 -20.23
C ILE A 37 -10.85 36.50 -18.81
N LEU A 38 -11.45 35.41 -18.31
CA LEU A 38 -12.02 35.36 -16.96
C LEU A 38 -10.95 35.49 -15.88
N GLU A 39 -9.83 34.76 -15.98
CA GLU A 39 -8.69 34.89 -15.05
C GLU A 39 -8.10 36.31 -15.09
N TRP A 40 -7.88 36.87 -16.29
CA TRP A 40 -7.41 38.25 -16.42
C TRP A 40 -8.37 39.25 -15.76
N TYR A 41 -9.68 39.06 -15.94
CA TYR A 41 -10.68 39.92 -15.32
C TYR A 41 -10.68 39.77 -13.79
N LYS A 42 -10.54 38.55 -13.28
CA LYS A 42 -10.44 38.24 -11.84
C LYS A 42 -9.24 38.93 -11.20
N GLU A 43 -8.06 38.80 -11.81
CA GLU A 43 -6.84 39.47 -11.35
C GLU A 43 -6.96 41.01 -11.41
N THR A 44 -7.63 41.54 -12.44
CA THR A 44 -7.89 42.98 -12.56
C THR A 44 -8.81 43.49 -11.45
N LEU A 45 -9.83 42.70 -11.06
CA LEU A 45 -10.73 43.03 -9.95
C LEU A 45 -10.01 43.01 -8.60
N LYS A 46 -9.15 42.02 -8.35
CA LYS A 46 -8.32 41.93 -7.12
C LYS A 46 -7.47 43.19 -6.89
N LEU A 47 -7.06 43.87 -7.97
CA LEU A 47 -6.24 45.08 -7.92
C LEU A 47 -7.03 46.39 -7.73
N SER A 48 -8.37 46.34 -7.67
CA SER A 48 -9.23 47.53 -7.61
C SER A 48 -9.96 47.68 -6.27
N GLU A 49 -9.89 48.84 -5.62
CA GLU A 49 -10.39 49.07 -4.25
C GLU A 49 -11.92 49.29 -4.13
N ASN A 50 -12.74 48.90 -5.11
CA ASN A 50 -14.12 49.39 -5.24
C ASN A 50 -15.19 48.39 -4.74
N SER A 51 -16.04 48.80 -3.78
CA SER A 51 -16.96 47.92 -3.03
C SER A 51 -18.23 47.44 -3.75
N LEU A 52 -18.42 47.75 -5.05
CA LEU A 52 -19.56 47.30 -5.86
C LEU A 52 -19.33 45.92 -6.55
N GLN A 53 -18.23 45.23 -6.22
CA GLN A 53 -17.69 44.13 -7.03
C GLN A 53 -18.01 42.72 -6.52
N LYS A 54 -18.74 42.57 -5.41
CA LYS A 54 -18.95 41.25 -4.80
C LYS A 54 -19.85 40.32 -5.63
N GLU A 55 -20.98 40.84 -6.15
CA GLU A 55 -21.87 40.07 -7.05
C GLU A 55 -21.21 39.78 -8.40
N SER A 56 -20.36 40.68 -8.91
CA SER A 56 -19.58 40.44 -10.12
C SER A 56 -18.45 39.43 -9.92
N SER A 57 -17.93 39.29 -8.70
CA SER A 57 -16.91 38.31 -8.34
C SER A 57 -17.49 36.91 -8.21
N GLU A 58 -18.67 36.76 -7.57
CA GLU A 58 -19.33 35.44 -7.45
C GLU A 58 -19.74 34.90 -8.82
N GLN A 59 -20.31 35.73 -9.70
CA GLN A 59 -20.64 35.32 -11.07
C GLN A 59 -19.41 34.91 -11.87
N LEU A 60 -18.27 35.57 -11.64
CA LEU A 60 -17.00 35.26 -12.28
C LEU A 60 -16.45 33.92 -11.78
N ASP A 61 -16.48 33.67 -10.47
CA ASP A 61 -16.02 32.42 -9.89
C ASP A 61 -16.92 31.25 -10.29
N ASN A 62 -18.24 31.47 -10.36
CA ASN A 62 -19.18 30.50 -10.90
C ASN A 62 -18.87 30.14 -12.37
N ALA A 63 -18.47 31.12 -13.19
CA ALA A 63 -18.08 30.88 -14.58
C ALA A 63 -16.74 30.13 -14.66
N LEU A 64 -15.74 30.55 -13.89
CA LEU A 64 -14.43 29.89 -13.83
C LEU A 64 -14.54 28.43 -13.37
N LEU A 65 -15.40 28.14 -12.39
CA LEU A 65 -15.67 26.77 -11.94
C LEU A 65 -16.10 25.88 -13.11
N MET A 66 -17.04 26.35 -13.93
CA MET A 66 -17.53 25.58 -15.07
C MET A 66 -16.52 25.50 -16.21
N GLU A 67 -15.70 26.54 -16.43
CA GLU A 67 -14.64 26.51 -17.43
C GLU A 67 -13.54 25.51 -17.04
N TYR A 68 -13.02 25.57 -15.82
CA TYR A 68 -12.01 24.62 -15.33
C TYR A 68 -12.52 23.19 -15.37
N TRP A 69 -13.78 22.98 -14.97
CA TRP A 69 -14.44 21.68 -15.13
C TRP A 69 -14.57 21.27 -16.59
N GLY A 70 -14.84 22.19 -17.52
CA GLY A 70 -14.89 21.90 -18.96
C GLY A 70 -13.59 21.27 -19.47
N TYR A 71 -12.43 21.79 -19.05
CA TYR A 71 -11.12 21.24 -19.41
C TYR A 71 -10.85 19.89 -18.76
N ALA A 72 -11.00 19.78 -17.45
CA ALA A 72 -10.79 18.53 -16.71
C ALA A 72 -11.76 17.44 -17.21
N GLY A 73 -13.05 17.77 -17.25
CA GLY A 73 -14.14 16.89 -17.62
C GLY A 73 -14.03 16.35 -19.04
N TYR A 74 -13.50 17.13 -19.99
CA TYR A 74 -13.23 16.64 -21.36
C TYR A 74 -12.22 15.49 -21.35
N ILE A 75 -11.10 15.65 -20.65
CA ILE A 75 -10.05 14.62 -20.54
C ILE A 75 -10.57 13.42 -19.76
N ILE A 76 -11.24 13.65 -18.63
CA ILE A 76 -11.84 12.59 -17.81
C ILE A 76 -12.85 11.77 -18.62
N SER A 77 -13.67 12.42 -19.46
CA SER A 77 -14.63 11.74 -20.33
C SER A 77 -13.95 10.84 -21.36
N GLU A 78 -12.86 11.31 -21.97
CA GLU A 78 -12.02 10.51 -22.87
C GLU A 78 -11.42 9.31 -22.12
N PHE A 79 -10.86 9.53 -20.93
CA PHE A 79 -10.27 8.46 -20.11
C PHE A 79 -11.32 7.43 -19.70
N ASN A 80 -12.54 7.86 -19.37
CA ASN A 80 -13.67 6.97 -19.10
C ASN A 80 -14.04 6.09 -20.30
N GLU A 81 -13.87 6.57 -21.54
CA GLU A 81 -14.14 5.77 -22.75
C GLU A 81 -13.11 4.65 -22.93
N TYR A 82 -11.84 4.90 -22.57
CA TYR A 82 -10.72 4.01 -22.88
C TYR A 82 -10.11 3.27 -21.69
N GLY A 83 -10.49 3.60 -20.45
CA GLY A 83 -9.89 3.03 -19.24
C GLY A 83 -8.58 3.71 -18.83
N GLY A 84 -8.42 5.00 -19.15
CA GLY A 84 -7.20 5.78 -18.95
C GLY A 84 -6.68 6.45 -20.22
N GLY A 85 -5.50 7.06 -20.14
CA GLY A 85 -4.88 7.77 -21.26
C GLY A 85 -3.39 8.09 -21.06
N PRO A 86 -2.81 8.91 -21.95
CA PRO A 86 -1.41 9.32 -21.85
C PRO A 86 -1.12 10.16 -20.60
N GLU A 87 0.06 9.97 -20.00
CA GLU A 87 0.53 10.68 -18.80
C GLU A 87 0.43 12.21 -18.93
N GLU A 88 0.79 12.79 -20.08
CA GLU A 88 0.69 14.24 -20.31
C GLU A 88 -0.76 14.77 -20.20
N LYS A 89 -1.74 13.99 -20.63
CA LYS A 89 -3.16 14.35 -20.51
C LYS A 89 -3.64 14.18 -19.06
N GLU A 90 -3.15 13.16 -18.38
CA GLU A 90 -3.44 12.93 -16.97
C GLU A 90 -2.93 14.10 -16.11
N GLU A 91 -1.67 14.51 -16.30
CA GLU A 91 -1.09 15.70 -15.65
C GLU A 91 -1.91 16.97 -15.94
N THR A 92 -2.38 17.12 -17.18
CA THR A 92 -3.23 18.26 -17.57
C THR A 92 -4.57 18.24 -16.83
N ALA A 93 -5.21 17.06 -16.69
CA ALA A 93 -6.45 16.94 -15.95
C ALA A 93 -6.25 17.31 -14.47
N TYR A 94 -5.19 16.80 -13.84
CA TYR A 94 -4.85 17.15 -12.46
C TYR A 94 -4.60 18.65 -12.28
N TYR A 95 -3.89 19.29 -13.20
CA TYR A 95 -3.70 20.75 -13.16
C TYR A 95 -5.03 21.52 -13.08
N TRP A 96 -6.04 21.11 -13.86
CA TRP A 96 -7.34 21.76 -13.83
C TRP A 96 -8.18 21.40 -12.60
N LEU A 97 -8.05 20.18 -12.08
CA LEU A 97 -8.65 19.77 -10.81
C LEU A 97 -8.07 20.60 -9.65
N ASP A 98 -6.75 20.82 -9.63
CA ASP A 98 -6.09 21.70 -8.64
C ASP A 98 -6.62 23.14 -8.72
N LYS A 99 -6.83 23.66 -9.94
CA LYS A 99 -7.43 24.99 -10.16
C LYS A 99 -8.86 25.08 -9.64
N LEU A 100 -9.64 23.99 -9.73
CA LEU A 100 -10.97 23.91 -9.12
C LEU A 100 -10.88 23.98 -7.60
N SER A 101 -10.00 23.19 -6.98
CA SER A 101 -9.80 23.22 -5.53
C SER A 101 -9.37 24.60 -5.03
N GLU A 102 -8.39 25.24 -5.67
CA GLU A 102 -7.97 26.62 -5.35
C GLU A 102 -9.16 27.60 -5.40
N LEU A 103 -10.02 27.48 -6.41
CA LEU A 103 -11.20 28.34 -6.57
C LEU A 103 -12.27 28.07 -5.50
N ILE A 104 -12.46 26.82 -5.12
CA ILE A 104 -13.41 26.39 -4.08
C ILE A 104 -12.97 26.91 -2.71
N GLU A 105 -11.67 26.85 -2.40
CA GLU A 105 -11.09 27.35 -1.16
C GLU A 105 -11.31 28.87 -0.97
N GLU A 106 -11.34 29.65 -2.05
CA GLU A 106 -11.64 31.09 -1.99
C GLU A 106 -13.09 31.37 -1.50
N GLY A 107 -14.00 30.39 -1.60
CA GLY A 107 -15.29 30.39 -0.90
C GLY A 107 -16.38 31.31 -1.46
N ASN A 108 -16.23 31.78 -2.70
CA ASN A 108 -17.13 32.75 -3.33
C ASN A 108 -17.98 32.14 -4.46
N ILE A 109 -18.24 30.83 -4.40
CA ILE A 109 -19.05 30.09 -5.37
C ILE A 109 -20.49 29.97 -4.84
N SER A 110 -21.47 30.31 -5.67
CA SER A 110 -22.89 30.24 -5.29
C SER A 110 -23.39 28.80 -5.17
N HIS A 111 -24.42 28.60 -4.35
CA HIS A 111 -25.03 27.29 -4.16
C HIS A 111 -25.45 26.64 -5.49
N GLU A 112 -26.13 27.39 -6.37
CA GLU A 112 -26.61 26.88 -7.66
C GLU A 112 -25.46 26.43 -8.57
N ALA A 113 -24.33 27.16 -8.55
CA ALA A 113 -23.16 26.79 -9.33
C ALA A 113 -22.52 25.51 -8.81
N LYS A 114 -22.42 25.34 -7.48
CA LYS A 114 -21.95 24.09 -6.87
C LYS A 114 -22.81 22.90 -7.26
N ILE A 115 -24.13 23.05 -7.19
CA ILE A 115 -25.09 22.00 -7.61
C ILE A 115 -24.90 21.67 -9.10
N SER A 116 -24.81 22.68 -9.96
CA SER A 116 -24.61 22.51 -11.41
C SER A 116 -23.30 21.79 -11.74
N PHE A 117 -22.21 22.15 -11.04
CA PHE A 117 -20.93 21.46 -11.17
C PHE A 117 -21.05 19.99 -10.77
N MET A 118 -21.62 19.70 -9.58
CA MET A 118 -21.83 18.31 -9.14
C MET A 118 -22.71 17.53 -10.13
N ASP A 119 -23.76 18.14 -10.66
CA ASP A 119 -24.60 17.53 -11.70
C ASP A 119 -23.79 17.09 -12.91
N SER A 120 -22.88 17.93 -13.38
CA SER A 120 -22.01 17.63 -14.52
C SER A 120 -20.94 16.60 -14.18
N ALA A 121 -20.21 16.79 -13.08
CA ALA A 121 -19.13 15.92 -12.65
C ALA A 121 -19.60 14.49 -12.32
N PHE A 122 -20.80 14.34 -11.75
CA PHE A 122 -21.36 13.02 -11.51
C PHE A 122 -21.70 12.24 -12.79
N ILE A 123 -21.84 12.88 -13.96
CA ILE A 123 -21.99 12.15 -15.23
C ILE A 123 -20.73 11.32 -15.50
N GLU A 124 -19.56 11.88 -15.21
CA GLU A 124 -18.27 11.23 -15.45
C GLU A 124 -17.84 10.34 -14.29
N TYR A 125 -17.98 10.80 -13.04
CA TYR A 125 -17.68 10.00 -11.85
C TYR A 125 -18.41 8.65 -11.84
N ASN A 126 -19.68 8.63 -12.24
CA ASN A 126 -20.49 7.41 -12.23
C ASN A 126 -20.08 6.38 -13.29
N LYS A 127 -19.25 6.75 -14.29
CA LYS A 127 -18.73 5.78 -15.25
C LYS A 127 -17.63 4.90 -14.63
N TYR A 128 -16.93 5.41 -13.60
CA TYR A 128 -15.95 4.68 -12.78
C TYR A 128 -14.92 3.91 -13.62
N ASN A 129 -14.30 4.59 -14.57
CA ASN A 129 -13.34 3.99 -15.50
C ASN A 129 -12.19 4.93 -15.87
N SER A 130 -12.11 6.10 -15.25
CA SER A 130 -11.15 7.14 -15.64
C SER A 130 -9.86 7.11 -14.81
N GLY A 131 -9.95 6.69 -13.54
CA GLY A 131 -8.87 6.78 -12.57
C GLY A 131 -8.87 8.07 -11.74
N PHE A 132 -9.80 9.01 -12.00
CA PHE A 132 -9.89 10.30 -11.29
C PHE A 132 -10.97 10.31 -10.19
N GLU A 133 -11.58 9.16 -9.88
CA GLU A 133 -12.72 9.11 -8.97
C GLU A 133 -12.37 9.55 -7.54
N ASP A 134 -11.15 9.30 -7.08
CA ASP A 134 -10.65 9.76 -5.78
C ASP A 134 -10.55 11.29 -5.75
N SER A 135 -9.90 11.92 -6.74
CA SER A 135 -9.77 13.39 -6.82
C SER A 135 -11.10 14.10 -7.02
N LEU A 136 -12.03 13.52 -7.79
CA LEU A 136 -13.38 14.06 -7.90
C LEU A 136 -14.11 14.01 -6.55
N THR A 137 -13.90 12.94 -5.76
CA THR A 137 -14.47 12.83 -4.42
C THR A 137 -13.93 13.92 -3.50
N GLU A 138 -12.62 14.18 -3.52
CA GLU A 138 -11.99 15.25 -2.75
C GLU A 138 -12.61 16.61 -3.08
N ILE A 139 -12.74 16.94 -4.37
CA ILE A 139 -13.39 18.18 -4.81
C ILE A 139 -14.85 18.27 -4.34
N PHE A 140 -15.63 17.18 -4.41
CA PHE A 140 -17.00 17.20 -3.92
C PHE A 140 -17.08 17.51 -2.42
N PHE A 141 -16.14 17.00 -1.64
CA PHE A 141 -16.08 17.24 -0.20
C PHE A 141 -15.65 18.67 0.12
N GLU A 142 -14.69 19.23 -0.61
CA GLU A 142 -14.26 20.63 -0.48
C GLU A 142 -15.39 21.61 -0.84
N LEU A 143 -16.18 21.27 -1.86
CA LEU A 143 -17.27 22.10 -2.37
C LEU A 143 -18.44 22.24 -1.38
N CYS A 144 -18.73 21.17 -0.63
CA CYS A 144 -19.88 21.09 0.28
C CYS A 144 -19.58 21.79 1.61
N GLN A 145 -20.32 22.85 1.90
CA GLN A 145 -20.14 23.69 3.10
C GLN A 145 -21.42 23.78 3.94
N THR A 146 -22.58 23.49 3.36
CA THR A 146 -23.89 23.55 4.02
C THR A 146 -24.53 22.17 4.12
N GLU A 147 -25.46 22.02 5.07
CA GLU A 147 -26.23 20.77 5.23
C GLU A 147 -26.96 20.37 3.94
N GLU A 148 -27.52 21.34 3.21
CA GLU A 148 -28.24 21.11 1.96
C GLU A 148 -27.33 20.51 0.87
N GLU A 149 -26.11 21.03 0.72
CA GLU A 149 -25.11 20.54 -0.23
C GLU A 149 -24.66 19.11 0.12
N TRP A 150 -24.36 18.86 1.40
CA TRP A 150 -24.01 17.51 1.86
C TRP A 150 -25.14 16.50 1.64
N ARG A 151 -26.40 16.88 1.91
CA ARG A 151 -27.56 16.03 1.65
C ARG A 151 -27.77 15.81 0.15
N TYR A 152 -27.47 16.80 -0.69
CA TYR A 152 -27.49 16.64 -2.14
C TYR A 152 -26.43 15.65 -2.61
N LEU A 153 -25.20 15.75 -2.10
CA LEU A 153 -24.12 14.80 -2.41
C LEU A 153 -24.49 13.37 -2.00
N ILE A 154 -25.08 13.17 -0.81
CA ILE A 154 -25.62 11.87 -0.38
C ILE A 154 -26.66 11.35 -1.37
N ALA A 155 -27.57 12.20 -1.87
CA ALA A 155 -28.57 11.78 -2.85
C ALA A 155 -27.93 11.35 -4.19
N LYS A 156 -26.87 12.02 -4.62
CA LYS A 156 -26.09 11.66 -5.82
C LYS A 156 -25.41 10.30 -5.66
N LEU A 157 -24.69 10.10 -4.56
CA LEU A 157 -24.00 8.85 -4.25
C LEU A 157 -24.98 7.66 -4.14
N ASN A 158 -26.15 7.88 -3.55
CA ASN A 158 -27.19 6.85 -3.42
C ASN A 158 -27.82 6.41 -4.74
N LYS A 159 -27.77 7.24 -5.79
CA LYS A 159 -28.38 6.92 -7.08
C LYS A 159 -27.68 5.75 -7.79
N ASN A 160 -26.37 5.61 -7.60
CA ASN A 160 -25.56 4.51 -8.11
C ASN A 160 -24.81 3.86 -6.94
N PRO A 161 -25.46 2.98 -6.17
CA PRO A 161 -24.86 2.42 -4.96
C PRO A 161 -23.70 1.48 -5.32
N SER A 162 -22.54 1.78 -4.75
CA SER A 162 -21.34 0.94 -4.74
C SER A 162 -20.80 0.86 -3.31
N ASP A 163 -19.93 -0.10 -3.00
CA ASP A 163 -19.34 -0.19 -1.66
C ASP A 163 -18.51 1.07 -1.33
N TRP A 164 -17.86 1.64 -2.34
CA TRP A 164 -17.20 2.95 -2.24
C TRP A 164 -18.20 4.08 -1.90
N ASN A 165 -19.27 4.25 -2.67
CA ASN A 165 -20.26 5.30 -2.45
C ASN A 165 -20.97 5.16 -1.09
N LYS A 166 -21.23 3.93 -0.63
CA LYS A 166 -21.77 3.68 0.71
C LYS A 166 -20.81 4.20 1.78
N ASN A 167 -19.50 3.93 1.66
CA ASN A 167 -18.51 4.41 2.63
C ASN A 167 -18.47 5.94 2.68
N LEU A 168 -18.50 6.61 1.53
CA LEU A 168 -18.58 8.07 1.46
C LEU A 168 -19.85 8.61 2.14
N ILE A 169 -21.01 8.00 1.90
CA ILE A 169 -22.26 8.39 2.59
C ILE A 169 -22.12 8.26 4.11
N ILE A 170 -21.54 7.17 4.60
CA ILE A 170 -21.28 7.00 6.04
C ILE A 170 -20.36 8.10 6.57
N GLU A 171 -19.30 8.42 5.86
CA GLU A 171 -18.36 9.48 6.25
C GLU A 171 -19.06 10.84 6.35
N ILE A 172 -19.85 11.19 5.33
CA ILE A 172 -20.64 12.44 5.30
C ILE A 172 -21.60 12.48 6.49
N LEU A 173 -22.38 11.42 6.71
CA LEU A 173 -23.35 11.37 7.81
C LEU A 173 -22.68 11.52 9.18
N ARG A 174 -21.53 10.87 9.37
CA ARG A 174 -20.85 10.81 10.66
C ARG A 174 -20.05 12.07 10.99
N TYR A 175 -19.29 12.60 10.04
CA TYR A 175 -18.29 13.64 10.33
C TYR A 175 -18.66 15.01 9.79
N HIS A 176 -19.42 15.08 8.70
CA HIS A 176 -19.80 16.36 8.08
C HIS A 176 -21.17 16.83 8.56
N LEU A 177 -22.15 15.93 8.62
CA LEU A 177 -23.50 16.24 9.11
C LEU A 177 -23.68 15.99 10.61
N ASN A 178 -22.89 15.09 11.19
CA ASN A 178 -23.08 14.60 12.56
C ASN A 178 -24.52 14.10 12.82
N ASP A 179 -25.15 13.51 11.78
CA ASP A 179 -26.53 13.03 11.81
C ASP A 179 -26.56 11.57 12.25
N ASN A 180 -26.52 11.38 13.58
CA ASN A 180 -26.45 10.06 14.21
C ASN A 180 -27.61 9.14 13.83
N ASP A 181 -28.84 9.67 13.71
CA ASP A 181 -30.02 8.88 13.40
C ASP A 181 -29.96 8.38 11.95
N ALA A 182 -29.62 9.26 11.00
CA ALA A 182 -29.45 8.88 9.60
C ALA A 182 -28.25 7.94 9.41
N TYR A 183 -27.14 8.16 10.12
CA TYR A 183 -26.00 7.23 10.14
C TYR A 183 -26.44 5.84 10.59
N LEU A 184 -27.15 5.75 11.73
CA LEU A 184 -27.60 4.47 12.28
C LEU A 184 -28.57 3.76 11.33
N GLU A 185 -29.51 4.48 10.73
CA GLU A 185 -30.45 3.92 9.76
C GLU A 185 -29.72 3.39 8.52
N PHE A 186 -28.80 4.18 7.96
CA PHE A 186 -28.05 3.80 6.77
C PHE A 186 -27.10 2.63 7.04
N ARG A 187 -26.29 2.71 8.10
CA ARG A 187 -25.31 1.69 8.45
C ARG A 187 -25.99 0.36 8.78
N SER A 188 -27.09 0.37 9.54
CA SER A 188 -27.81 -0.87 9.89
C SER A 188 -28.40 -1.61 8.68
N LYS A 189 -28.72 -0.90 7.59
CA LYS A 189 -29.18 -1.50 6.32
C LYS A 189 -28.04 -2.01 5.44
N ASN A 190 -26.80 -1.59 5.71
CA ASN A 190 -25.62 -1.87 4.90
C ASN A 190 -24.49 -2.49 5.76
N LEU A 191 -24.81 -3.59 6.44
CA LEU A 191 -23.84 -4.43 7.16
C LEU A 191 -23.57 -5.69 6.34
N GLU A 192 -22.37 -5.81 5.75
CA GLU A 192 -22.00 -6.99 4.96
C GLU A 192 -20.64 -7.57 5.38
N TYR A 193 -19.63 -6.73 5.57
CA TYR A 193 -18.27 -7.12 5.88
C TYR A 193 -17.95 -6.93 7.37
N GLY A 194 -16.96 -7.65 7.88
CA GLY A 194 -16.52 -7.50 9.28
C GLY A 194 -16.22 -6.05 9.68
N ILE A 195 -15.63 -5.28 8.75
CA ILE A 195 -15.34 -3.85 8.97
C ILE A 195 -16.60 -3.01 9.17
N ASP A 196 -17.73 -3.33 8.53
CA ASP A 196 -18.99 -2.59 8.70
C ASP A 196 -19.52 -2.72 10.13
N TYR A 197 -19.49 -3.94 10.66
CA TYR A 197 -19.87 -4.23 12.03
C TYR A 197 -18.91 -3.60 13.03
N TYR A 198 -17.60 -3.63 12.75
CA TYR A 198 -16.61 -3.01 13.61
C TYR A 198 -16.81 -1.50 13.70
N GLN A 199 -17.01 -0.82 12.56
CA GLN A 199 -17.28 0.62 12.54
C GLN A 199 -18.55 0.98 13.33
N LEU A 200 -19.62 0.18 13.22
CA LEU A 200 -20.83 0.38 14.01
C LEU A 200 -20.61 0.11 15.51
N ALA A 201 -19.77 -0.86 15.86
CA ALA A 201 -19.37 -1.09 17.25
C ALA A 201 -18.58 0.11 17.80
N CYS A 202 -17.61 0.65 17.05
CA CYS A 202 -16.87 1.86 17.42
C CYS A 202 -17.81 3.06 17.63
N PHE A 203 -18.80 3.25 16.75
CA PHE A 203 -19.81 4.29 16.92
C PHE A 203 -20.54 4.15 18.27
N TYR A 204 -20.94 2.93 18.66
CA TYR A 204 -21.58 2.72 19.96
C TYR A 204 -20.64 2.94 21.14
N VAL A 205 -19.35 2.63 21.01
CA VAL A 205 -18.34 2.95 22.05
C VAL A 205 -18.23 4.46 22.24
N GLU A 206 -18.10 5.23 21.16
CA GLU A 206 -18.03 6.70 21.18
C GLU A 206 -19.25 7.33 21.86
N HIS A 207 -20.41 6.68 21.75
CA HIS A 207 -21.66 7.09 22.39
C HIS A 207 -21.91 6.42 23.75
N ASN A 208 -20.86 5.89 24.39
CA ASN A 208 -20.90 5.25 25.71
C ASN A 208 -21.89 4.08 25.84
N ASN A 209 -22.19 3.39 24.73
CA ASN A 209 -23.07 2.22 24.69
C ASN A 209 -22.28 0.93 24.44
N ILE A 210 -21.41 0.59 25.39
CA ILE A 210 -20.52 -0.59 25.31
C ILE A 210 -21.30 -1.88 25.11
N LYS A 211 -22.46 -2.04 25.76
CA LYS A 211 -23.30 -3.23 25.61
C LYS A 211 -23.68 -3.46 24.14
N LYS A 212 -24.16 -2.42 23.46
CA LYS A 212 -24.56 -2.52 22.06
C LYS A 212 -23.37 -2.67 21.12
N ALA A 213 -22.23 -2.07 21.46
CA ALA A 213 -20.98 -2.26 20.73
C ALA A 213 -20.55 -3.75 20.74
N VAL A 214 -20.57 -4.38 21.92
CA VAL A 214 -20.24 -5.81 22.07
C VAL A 214 -21.26 -6.69 21.32
N GLU A 215 -22.55 -6.43 21.47
CA GLU A 215 -23.60 -7.15 20.72
C GLU A 215 -23.40 -7.05 19.20
N THR A 216 -23.04 -5.86 18.70
CA THR A 216 -22.79 -5.61 17.28
C THR A 216 -21.53 -6.34 16.81
N ALA A 217 -20.47 -6.33 17.61
CA ALA A 217 -19.23 -7.02 17.26
C ALA A 217 -19.40 -8.56 17.27
N GLU A 218 -20.15 -9.11 18.22
CA GLU A 218 -20.52 -10.55 18.23
C GLU A 218 -21.35 -10.91 17.00
N GLU A 219 -22.33 -10.08 16.63
CA GLU A 219 -23.09 -10.27 15.40
C GLU A 219 -22.19 -10.22 14.16
N GLY A 220 -21.25 -9.29 14.14
CA GLY A 220 -20.25 -9.16 13.07
C GLY A 220 -19.35 -10.36 12.96
N LEU A 221 -18.91 -10.95 14.09
CA LEU A 221 -18.20 -12.22 14.05
C LEU A 221 -19.07 -13.30 13.41
N LEU A 222 -20.36 -13.38 13.71
CA LEU A 222 -21.23 -14.44 13.17
C LEU A 222 -21.57 -14.25 11.69
N LYS A 223 -21.83 -13.01 11.24
CA LYS A 223 -22.43 -12.72 9.92
C LYS A 223 -21.49 -12.03 8.94
N GLY A 224 -20.48 -11.32 9.44
CA GLY A 224 -19.57 -10.53 8.64
C GLY A 224 -18.78 -11.39 7.65
N LYS A 225 -18.64 -10.88 6.44
CA LYS A 225 -17.80 -11.45 5.39
C LYS A 225 -16.40 -10.82 5.39
N GLY A 226 -15.45 -11.52 4.77
CA GLY A 226 -14.08 -11.02 4.61
C GLY A 226 -13.34 -10.94 5.95
N ARG A 227 -12.46 -9.95 6.07
CA ARG A 227 -11.59 -9.74 7.23
C ARG A 227 -12.41 -9.48 8.51
N LEU A 228 -12.05 -10.17 9.60
CA LEU A 228 -12.70 -10.07 10.91
C LEU A 228 -11.75 -9.62 12.04
N THR A 229 -10.50 -9.27 11.72
CA THR A 229 -9.43 -8.99 12.68
C THR A 229 -9.83 -7.98 13.74
N GLU A 230 -10.38 -6.84 13.30
CA GLU A 230 -10.78 -5.75 14.19
C GLU A 230 -11.89 -6.16 15.17
N LEU A 231 -12.79 -7.05 14.75
CA LEU A 231 -13.84 -7.60 15.60
C LEU A 231 -13.29 -8.56 16.66
N PHE A 232 -12.37 -9.44 16.24
CA PHE A 232 -11.69 -10.35 17.17
C PHE A 232 -10.89 -9.57 18.22
N GLU A 233 -10.12 -8.57 17.78
CA GLU A 233 -9.34 -7.72 18.68
C GLU A 233 -10.23 -6.95 19.65
N PHE A 234 -11.28 -6.30 19.15
CA PHE A 234 -12.21 -5.54 19.98
C PHE A 234 -12.85 -6.39 21.08
N LEU A 235 -13.39 -7.57 20.72
CA LEU A 235 -14.03 -8.46 21.68
C LEU A 235 -13.02 -9.05 22.66
N PHE A 236 -11.84 -9.47 22.17
CA PHE A 236 -10.77 -9.96 23.04
C PHE A 236 -10.39 -8.92 24.08
N ASP A 237 -10.10 -7.68 23.66
CA ASP A 237 -9.63 -6.62 24.54
C ASP A 237 -10.72 -6.24 25.56
N HIS A 238 -11.98 -6.14 25.11
CA HIS A 238 -13.11 -5.91 26.00
C HIS A 238 -13.24 -6.97 27.10
N PHE A 239 -13.27 -8.25 26.72
CA PHE A 239 -13.42 -9.34 27.69
C PHE A 239 -12.19 -9.49 28.60
N ALA A 240 -11.00 -9.22 28.07
CA ALA A 240 -9.77 -9.22 28.85
C ALA A 240 -9.77 -8.12 29.92
N GLU A 241 -10.24 -6.92 29.57
CA GLU A 241 -10.32 -5.76 30.48
C GLU A 241 -11.27 -6.02 31.65
N ILE A 242 -12.45 -6.60 31.39
CA ILE A 242 -13.42 -6.92 32.45
C ILE A 242 -13.11 -8.24 33.19
N GLY A 243 -12.04 -8.94 32.81
CA GLY A 243 -11.61 -10.19 33.44
C GLY A 243 -12.46 -11.41 33.09
N ASP A 244 -13.24 -11.37 32.01
CA ASP A 244 -14.06 -12.49 31.55
C ASP A 244 -13.23 -13.48 30.71
N ILE A 245 -12.48 -14.32 31.42
CA ILE A 245 -11.58 -15.31 30.82
C ILE A 245 -12.33 -16.30 29.94
N VAL A 246 -13.58 -16.65 30.28
CA VAL A 246 -14.38 -17.61 29.51
C VAL A 246 -14.64 -17.07 28.11
N ASN A 247 -15.00 -15.80 28.01
CA ASN A 247 -15.21 -15.16 26.72
C ASN A 247 -13.89 -14.88 25.98
N VAL A 248 -12.81 -14.48 26.67
CA VAL A 248 -11.47 -14.38 26.05
C VAL A 248 -11.08 -15.70 25.36
N GLU A 249 -11.20 -16.84 26.05
CA GLU A 249 -10.90 -18.14 25.46
C GLU A 249 -11.86 -18.52 24.32
N ARG A 250 -13.15 -18.17 24.45
CA ARG A 250 -14.16 -18.40 23.39
C ARG A 250 -13.81 -17.64 22.11
N ILE A 251 -13.44 -16.37 22.20
CA ILE A 251 -13.09 -15.55 21.03
C ILE A 251 -11.90 -16.17 20.27
N VAL A 252 -10.85 -16.58 20.99
CA VAL A 252 -9.68 -17.26 20.39
C VAL A 252 -10.07 -18.62 19.80
N HIS A 253 -10.97 -19.34 20.45
CA HIS A 253 -11.48 -20.60 19.91
C HIS A 253 -12.24 -20.40 18.59
N ILE A 254 -13.11 -19.38 18.50
CA ILE A 254 -13.83 -19.03 17.28
C ILE A 254 -12.85 -18.69 16.15
N ALA A 255 -11.82 -17.88 16.43
CA ALA A 255 -10.76 -17.56 15.47
C ALA A 255 -10.11 -18.83 14.90
N VAL A 256 -9.73 -19.75 15.78
CA VAL A 256 -9.12 -21.04 15.41
C VAL A 256 -10.07 -21.94 14.60
N GLU A 257 -11.34 -22.04 14.98
CA GLU A 257 -12.31 -22.87 14.26
C GLU A 257 -12.62 -22.35 12.86
N ARG A 258 -12.68 -21.02 12.72
CA ARG A 258 -12.95 -20.34 11.45
C ARG A 258 -11.75 -20.24 10.53
N ARG A 259 -10.54 -20.46 11.07
CA ARG A 259 -9.27 -20.23 10.38
C ARG A 259 -9.06 -18.77 9.99
N GLU A 260 -9.41 -17.89 10.92
CA GLU A 260 -9.30 -16.43 10.78
C GLU A 260 -8.47 -15.91 11.95
N ASP A 261 -7.40 -15.16 11.67
CA ASP A 261 -6.52 -14.53 12.67
C ASP A 261 -6.01 -15.47 13.77
N GLU A 262 -5.85 -16.78 13.50
CA GLU A 262 -5.59 -17.77 14.56
C GLU A 262 -4.29 -17.48 15.31
N LYS A 263 -3.23 -17.17 14.56
CA LYS A 263 -1.91 -16.87 15.12
C LYS A 263 -1.95 -15.59 15.95
N GLU A 264 -2.62 -14.56 15.46
CA GLU A 264 -2.70 -13.27 16.16
C GLU A 264 -3.49 -13.41 17.46
N MET A 265 -4.64 -14.08 17.42
CA MET A 265 -5.44 -14.32 18.63
C MET A 265 -4.74 -15.23 19.65
N LEU A 266 -3.97 -16.22 19.21
CA LEU A 266 -3.15 -17.04 20.11
C LEU A 266 -1.97 -16.25 20.72
N ASN A 267 -1.39 -15.29 19.98
CA ASN A 267 -0.39 -14.38 20.51
C ASN A 267 -0.97 -13.46 21.59
N LYS A 268 -2.13 -12.84 21.33
CA LYS A 268 -2.83 -12.02 22.34
C LYS A 268 -3.19 -12.86 23.57
N LEU A 269 -3.67 -14.09 23.40
CA LEU A 269 -3.96 -15.01 24.50
C LEU A 269 -2.71 -15.36 25.32
N PHE A 270 -1.57 -15.57 24.66
CA PHE A 270 -0.28 -15.77 25.33
C PHE A 270 0.10 -14.56 26.18
N ASP A 271 0.04 -13.35 25.62
CA ASP A 271 0.42 -12.13 26.34
C ASP A 271 -0.54 -11.83 27.51
N TYR A 272 -1.84 -12.08 27.32
CA TYR A 272 -2.82 -12.01 28.39
C TYR A 272 -2.46 -12.95 29.55
N TYR A 273 -2.27 -14.24 29.30
CA TYR A 273 -1.93 -15.19 30.37
C TYR A 273 -0.57 -14.94 31.01
N ARG A 274 0.39 -14.46 30.22
CA ARG A 274 1.70 -14.06 30.72
C ARG A 274 1.58 -12.89 31.70
N SER A 275 0.76 -11.88 31.39
CA SER A 275 0.53 -10.72 32.26
C SER A 275 -0.10 -11.11 33.60
N GLN A 276 -0.93 -12.15 33.61
CA GLN A 276 -1.56 -12.71 34.81
C GLN A 276 -0.64 -13.68 35.59
N GLY A 277 0.58 -13.92 35.14
CA GLY A 277 1.49 -14.90 35.76
C GLY A 277 1.06 -16.36 35.57
N ASN A 278 0.10 -16.64 34.68
CA ASN A 278 -0.39 -17.99 34.41
C ASN A 278 0.53 -18.70 33.40
N TYR A 279 1.67 -19.17 33.89
CA TYR A 279 2.69 -19.84 33.08
C TYR A 279 2.14 -21.01 32.26
N GLY A 280 1.29 -21.85 32.86
CA GLY A 280 0.76 -23.06 32.22
C GLY A 280 -0.06 -22.74 30.97
N LYS A 281 -1.03 -21.82 31.10
CA LYS A 281 -1.88 -21.41 29.98
C LYS A 281 -1.14 -20.57 28.94
N ALA A 282 -0.26 -19.67 29.38
CA ALA A 282 0.58 -18.89 28.47
C ALA A 282 1.50 -19.79 27.63
N LYS A 283 2.12 -20.80 28.25
CA LYS A 283 2.94 -21.79 27.52
C LYS A 283 2.12 -22.50 26.44
N ASP A 284 0.91 -22.96 26.77
CA ASP A 284 0.02 -23.63 25.81
C ASP A 284 -0.32 -22.73 24.61
N ALA A 285 -0.77 -21.50 24.87
CA ALA A 285 -1.10 -20.54 23.83
C ALA A 285 0.10 -20.23 22.91
N LEU A 286 1.30 -20.05 23.48
CA LEU A 286 2.53 -19.78 22.73
C LEU A 286 2.91 -20.94 21.80
N LEU A 287 2.82 -22.18 22.28
CA LEU A 287 3.14 -23.37 21.49
C LEU A 287 2.12 -23.61 20.38
N ARG A 288 0.84 -23.34 20.65
CA ARG A 288 -0.22 -23.38 19.64
C ARG A 288 0.01 -22.33 18.56
N SER A 289 0.34 -21.08 18.94
CA SER A 289 0.68 -20.01 17.99
C SER A 289 1.83 -20.40 17.07
N PHE A 290 2.88 -21.03 17.61
CA PHE A 290 4.04 -21.48 16.83
C PHE A 290 3.68 -22.47 15.71
N ALA A 291 2.65 -23.29 15.91
CA ALA A 291 2.22 -24.30 14.95
C ALA A 291 1.70 -23.70 13.63
N TYR A 292 1.23 -22.45 13.65
CA TYR A 292 0.72 -21.73 12.48
C TYR A 292 1.83 -21.07 11.66
N ASP A 293 1.73 -21.19 10.34
CA ASP A 293 2.66 -20.56 9.41
C ASP A 293 2.49 -19.04 9.35
N GLY A 294 3.58 -18.33 9.09
CA GLY A 294 3.64 -16.86 9.14
C GLY A 294 4.65 -16.32 10.15
N GLY A 295 5.20 -15.14 9.84
CA GLY A 295 6.25 -14.48 10.62
C GLY A 295 7.62 -15.18 10.55
N ASN A 296 8.60 -14.60 11.25
CA ASN A 296 9.97 -15.12 11.29
C ASN A 296 10.08 -16.26 12.32
N LYS A 297 10.10 -17.52 11.84
CA LYS A 297 10.13 -18.73 12.69
C LYS A 297 11.36 -18.82 13.60
N TYR A 298 12.50 -18.21 13.24
CA TYR A 298 13.66 -18.13 14.13
C TYR A 298 13.41 -17.19 15.31
N LYS A 299 12.78 -16.03 15.06
CA LYS A 299 12.35 -15.12 16.14
C LYS A 299 11.36 -15.83 17.09
N GLU A 300 10.43 -16.61 16.55
CA GLU A 300 9.49 -17.38 17.36
C GLU A 300 10.19 -18.46 18.20
N TYR A 301 11.12 -19.21 17.60
CA TYR A 301 11.94 -20.19 18.34
C TYR A 301 12.64 -19.52 19.54
N ARG A 302 13.25 -18.35 19.33
CA ARG A 302 13.90 -17.60 20.42
C ARG A 302 12.91 -17.09 21.45
N LYS A 303 11.72 -16.64 21.04
CA LYS A 303 10.63 -16.24 21.95
C LYS A 303 10.26 -17.40 22.87
N ILE A 304 10.03 -18.58 22.32
CA ILE A 304 9.73 -19.81 23.09
C ILE A 304 10.88 -20.16 24.03
N LYS A 305 12.13 -20.21 23.53
CA LYS A 305 13.32 -20.49 24.34
C LYS A 305 13.45 -19.55 25.53
N SER A 306 13.17 -18.26 25.33
CA SER A 306 13.29 -17.25 26.38
C SER A 306 12.19 -17.32 27.44
N TYR A 307 11.02 -17.85 27.08
CA TYR A 307 9.86 -17.87 27.95
C TYR A 307 9.72 -19.17 28.76
N LEU A 308 10.04 -20.32 28.15
CA LEU A 308 9.87 -21.62 28.78
C LEU A 308 10.86 -21.82 29.93
N LYS A 309 10.39 -22.46 31.01
CA LYS A 309 11.26 -22.99 32.06
C LYS A 309 12.16 -24.09 31.48
N ILE A 310 13.35 -24.26 32.05
CA ILE A 310 14.37 -25.16 31.50
C ILE A 310 13.89 -26.61 31.40
N GLU A 311 13.07 -27.08 32.34
CA GLU A 311 12.51 -28.43 32.34
C GLU A 311 11.51 -28.66 31.21
N ASP A 312 10.72 -27.63 30.86
CA ASP A 312 9.77 -27.68 29.75
C ASP A 312 10.50 -27.53 28.41
N TRP A 313 11.45 -26.59 28.34
CA TRP A 313 12.27 -26.37 27.16
C TRP A 313 12.99 -27.65 26.72
N ASN A 314 13.65 -28.35 27.64
CA ASN A 314 14.37 -29.58 27.33
C ASN A 314 13.47 -30.70 26.77
N LYS A 315 12.17 -30.69 27.08
CA LYS A 315 11.19 -31.65 26.56
C LYS A 315 10.64 -31.25 25.19
N ILE A 316 10.46 -29.96 24.96
CA ILE A 316 9.73 -29.43 23.80
C ILE A 316 10.67 -29.08 22.64
N GLU A 317 11.86 -28.57 22.93
CA GLU A 317 12.83 -28.08 21.95
C GLU A 317 13.14 -29.09 20.83
N PRO A 318 13.35 -30.39 21.10
CA PRO A 318 13.68 -31.34 20.04
C PRO A 318 12.58 -31.43 18.97
N SER A 319 11.30 -31.40 19.40
CA SER A 319 10.15 -31.44 18.49
C SER A 319 10.05 -30.16 17.65
N ILE A 320 10.23 -29.00 18.29
CA ILE A 320 10.26 -27.71 17.59
C ILE A 320 11.40 -27.68 16.57
N PHE A 321 12.60 -28.06 16.99
CA PHE A 321 13.78 -28.04 16.14
C PHE A 321 13.64 -28.92 14.89
N GLU A 322 13.16 -30.16 15.05
CA GLU A 322 12.89 -31.03 13.90
C GLU A 322 11.80 -30.44 12.99
N SER A 323 10.73 -29.85 13.56
CA SER A 323 9.68 -29.24 12.74
C SER A 323 10.17 -28.08 11.87
N LEU A 324 11.18 -27.32 12.33
CA LEU A 324 11.78 -26.23 11.56
C LEU A 324 12.52 -26.76 10.34
N ARG A 325 13.16 -27.93 10.43
CA ARG A 325 13.93 -28.52 9.34
C ARG A 325 13.10 -28.67 8.07
N ASP A 326 11.85 -29.11 8.25
CA ASP A 326 10.93 -29.41 7.15
C ASP A 326 10.12 -28.18 6.73
N ARG A 327 9.68 -27.36 7.71
CA ARG A 327 8.75 -26.25 7.45
C ARG A 327 9.44 -24.92 7.13
N ASN A 328 10.64 -24.68 7.66
CA ASN A 328 11.36 -23.42 7.48
C ASN A 328 12.88 -23.61 7.65
N VAL A 329 13.54 -23.97 6.56
CA VAL A 329 14.99 -24.26 6.57
C VAL A 329 15.84 -23.09 7.05
N ILE A 330 15.49 -21.85 6.70
CA ILE A 330 16.29 -20.69 7.11
C ILE A 330 16.30 -20.57 8.63
N ALA A 331 15.12 -20.69 9.26
CA ALA A 331 15.04 -20.68 10.71
C ALA A 331 15.78 -21.86 11.34
N TYR A 332 15.69 -23.05 10.73
CA TYR A 332 16.47 -24.21 11.15
C TYR A 332 17.98 -23.95 11.14
N LEU A 333 18.52 -23.38 10.05
CA LEU A 333 19.93 -23.07 9.92
C LEU A 333 20.41 -22.05 10.95
N HIS A 334 19.61 -21.01 11.25
CA HIS A 334 19.91 -20.11 12.35
C HIS A 334 19.98 -20.82 13.70
N VAL A 335 19.04 -21.74 13.99
CA VAL A 335 19.10 -22.54 15.23
C VAL A 335 20.31 -23.46 15.24
N CYS A 336 20.69 -24.08 14.12
CA CYS A 336 21.92 -24.86 14.02
C CYS A 336 23.16 -24.01 14.32
N MET A 337 23.23 -22.78 13.80
CA MET A 337 24.33 -21.84 14.10
C MET A 337 24.40 -21.53 15.61
N ASP A 338 23.26 -21.20 16.24
CA ASP A 338 23.18 -20.94 17.69
C ASP A 338 23.61 -22.14 18.54
N LYS A 339 23.36 -23.36 18.05
CA LYS A 339 23.75 -24.62 18.72
C LYS A 339 25.18 -25.06 18.37
N GLY A 340 25.94 -24.29 17.59
CA GLY A 340 27.30 -24.63 17.16
C GLY A 340 27.37 -25.78 16.15
N MET A 341 26.25 -26.15 15.51
CA MET A 341 26.13 -27.27 14.57
C MET A 341 26.61 -26.88 13.16
N LYS A 342 27.76 -26.21 13.07
CA LYS A 342 28.27 -25.58 11.85
C LYS A 342 28.51 -26.57 10.70
N ASN A 343 28.99 -27.78 11.00
CA ASN A 343 29.14 -28.85 10.01
C ASN A 343 27.80 -29.18 9.33
N GLN A 344 26.73 -29.27 10.11
CA GLN A 344 25.39 -29.59 9.59
C GLN A 344 24.84 -28.45 8.72
N VAL A 345 25.12 -27.20 9.08
CA VAL A 345 24.80 -26.04 8.23
C VAL A 345 25.51 -26.16 6.90
N MET A 346 26.82 -26.45 6.89
CA MET A 346 27.57 -26.64 5.65
C MET A 346 27.08 -27.83 4.82
N ASP A 347 26.73 -28.96 5.45
CA ASP A 347 26.16 -30.13 4.75
C ASP A 347 24.85 -29.76 4.06
N MET A 348 23.98 -28.99 4.75
CA MET A 348 22.72 -28.52 4.17
C MET A 348 22.91 -27.53 3.03
N LEU A 349 23.87 -26.60 3.13
CA LEU A 349 24.16 -25.65 2.07
C LEU A 349 24.60 -26.37 0.78
N ILE A 350 25.44 -27.39 0.89
CA ILE A 350 25.92 -28.18 -0.25
C ILE A 350 24.81 -29.08 -0.83
N ASN A 351 24.12 -29.85 0.02
CA ASN A 351 23.06 -30.77 -0.44
C ASN A 351 21.94 -30.06 -1.21
N ARG A 352 21.66 -28.79 -0.91
CA ARG A 352 20.64 -27.99 -1.62
C ARG A 352 21.08 -27.52 -3.00
N LEU A 353 22.38 -27.43 -3.27
CA LEU A 353 22.90 -27.12 -4.60
C LEU A 353 22.78 -28.33 -5.55
N GLU A 354 22.92 -29.53 -5.00
CA GLU A 354 22.83 -30.80 -5.74
C GLU A 354 21.40 -31.15 -6.16
N ASN A 355 20.36 -30.54 -5.54
CA ASN A 355 18.96 -30.79 -5.88
C ASN A 355 18.32 -29.58 -6.61
N PRO A 356 18.10 -29.67 -7.94
CA PRO A 356 17.51 -28.59 -8.73
C PRO A 356 16.14 -28.11 -8.24
N GLN A 357 15.37 -28.97 -7.56
CA GLN A 357 14.04 -28.63 -7.04
C GLN A 357 14.08 -27.82 -5.74
N LEU A 358 15.24 -27.76 -5.05
CA LEU A 358 15.42 -27.05 -3.78
C LEU A 358 16.23 -25.74 -3.93
N ARG A 359 16.43 -25.27 -5.16
CA ARG A 359 17.17 -24.03 -5.46
C ARG A 359 16.38 -22.80 -5.00
N PHE A 360 16.62 -22.38 -3.76
CA PHE A 360 16.19 -21.07 -3.30
C PHE A 360 17.07 -19.97 -3.90
N ARG A 361 16.45 -18.93 -4.46
CA ARG A 361 17.09 -17.63 -4.76
C ARG A 361 17.10 -16.76 -3.49
N SER A 362 17.55 -17.29 -2.37
CA SER A 362 17.60 -16.53 -1.13
C SER A 362 19.04 -16.13 -0.84
N ASP A 363 19.29 -14.83 -0.85
CA ASP A 363 20.57 -14.22 -0.46
C ASP A 363 20.92 -14.58 0.99
N GLU A 364 19.93 -14.93 1.83
CA GLU A 364 20.13 -15.34 3.22
C GLU A 364 20.93 -16.65 3.38
N LEU A 365 20.96 -17.52 2.36
CA LEU A 365 21.83 -18.69 2.39
C LEU A 365 23.31 -18.33 2.25
N ASP A 366 23.60 -17.23 1.54
CA ASP A 366 24.96 -16.76 1.34
C ASP A 366 25.51 -16.17 2.65
N ASP A 367 24.66 -15.58 3.50
CA ASP A 367 25.03 -15.08 4.84
C ASP A 367 25.56 -16.19 5.76
N PHE A 368 24.98 -17.40 5.69
CA PHE A 368 25.49 -18.54 6.44
C PHE A 368 26.86 -18.99 5.93
N ALA A 369 27.03 -19.03 4.60
CA ALA A 369 28.30 -19.37 3.98
C ALA A 369 29.39 -18.34 4.35
N ASP A 370 29.05 -17.05 4.33
CA ASP A 370 29.94 -15.95 4.71
C ASP A 370 30.36 -16.04 6.19
N GLN A 371 29.45 -16.45 7.10
CA GLN A 371 29.78 -16.69 8.51
C GLN A 371 30.67 -17.93 8.73
N LEU A 372 30.73 -18.84 7.78
CA LEU A 372 31.43 -20.13 7.89
C LEU A 372 32.75 -20.17 7.11
N LYS A 373 33.09 -19.12 6.36
CA LYS A 373 34.26 -19.10 5.47
C LYS A 373 35.61 -19.25 6.16
N ASP A 374 35.76 -18.77 7.40
CA ASP A 374 37.03 -18.90 8.12
C ASP A 374 37.24 -20.32 8.67
N GLU A 375 36.16 -21.01 9.05
CA GLU A 375 36.22 -22.35 9.65
C GLU A 375 36.13 -23.46 8.60
N PHE A 376 35.37 -23.23 7.51
CA PHE A 376 35.17 -24.18 6.41
C PHE A 376 35.54 -23.60 5.03
N PRO A 377 36.71 -22.95 4.86
CA PRO A 377 37.04 -22.17 3.67
C PRO A 377 36.91 -22.98 2.37
N LYS A 378 37.41 -24.21 2.35
CA LYS A 378 37.34 -25.07 1.17
C LYS A 378 35.90 -25.45 0.80
N ARG A 379 35.04 -25.72 1.79
CA ARG A 379 33.63 -26.08 1.55
C ARG A 379 32.82 -24.88 1.08
N VAL A 380 33.09 -23.69 1.63
CA VAL A 380 32.45 -22.44 1.22
C VAL A 380 32.88 -22.02 -0.20
N ILE A 381 34.15 -22.25 -0.56
CA ILE A 381 34.61 -22.12 -1.95
C ILE A 381 33.75 -22.99 -2.87
N GLU A 382 33.56 -24.28 -2.57
CA GLU A 382 32.73 -25.15 -3.41
C GLU A 382 31.28 -24.64 -3.52
N TYR A 383 30.70 -24.16 -2.42
CA TYR A 383 29.37 -23.57 -2.41
C TYR A 383 29.25 -22.38 -3.39
N TYR A 384 30.13 -21.39 -3.29
CA TYR A 384 30.10 -20.23 -4.19
C TYR A 384 30.48 -20.61 -5.62
N TRP A 385 31.40 -21.55 -5.80
CA TRP A 385 31.78 -22.05 -7.12
C TRP A 385 30.60 -22.70 -7.84
N GLN A 386 29.82 -23.53 -7.15
CA GLN A 386 28.62 -24.16 -7.69
C GLN A 386 27.51 -23.13 -7.98
N LYS A 387 27.31 -22.13 -7.12
CA LYS A 387 26.40 -21.00 -7.37
C LYS A 387 26.80 -20.21 -8.62
N ALA A 388 28.08 -19.91 -8.79
CA ALA A 388 28.60 -19.29 -10.00
C ALA A 388 28.34 -20.17 -11.23
N TYR A 389 28.73 -21.43 -11.16
CA TYR A 389 28.61 -22.38 -12.25
C TYR A 389 27.17 -22.54 -12.73
N CYS A 390 26.18 -22.54 -11.83
CA CYS A 390 24.76 -22.64 -12.20
C CYS A 390 24.25 -21.47 -13.05
N ASN A 391 24.94 -20.33 -13.07
CA ASN A 391 24.53 -19.13 -13.80
C ASN A 391 25.21 -18.99 -15.19
N ILE A 392 26.11 -19.92 -15.56
CA ILE A 392 26.91 -19.85 -16.80
C ILE A 392 26.26 -20.64 -17.96
N PRO A 393 25.86 -21.93 -17.82
CA PRO A 393 25.23 -22.67 -18.91
C PRO A 393 23.89 -22.05 -19.34
N GLY A 394 23.77 -21.73 -20.63
CA GLY A 394 22.55 -21.10 -21.18
C GLY A 394 22.28 -19.66 -20.70
N GLY A 395 23.24 -19.06 -19.97
CA GLY A 395 23.11 -17.74 -19.38
C GLY A 395 23.28 -16.57 -20.37
N ASN A 396 23.02 -15.37 -19.88
CA ASN A 396 23.20 -14.09 -20.57
C ASN A 396 24.03 -13.11 -19.69
N ARG A 397 24.30 -11.87 -20.15
CA ARG A 397 25.10 -10.91 -19.37
C ARG A 397 24.60 -10.69 -17.94
N LYS A 398 23.28 -10.71 -17.71
CA LYS A 398 22.72 -10.57 -16.36
C LYS A 398 23.12 -11.74 -15.46
N THR A 399 23.02 -12.99 -15.94
CA THR A 399 23.40 -14.16 -15.14
C THR A 399 24.92 -14.30 -15.03
N TYR A 400 25.69 -13.87 -16.03
CA TYR A 400 27.15 -13.84 -15.97
C TYR A 400 27.67 -12.87 -14.91
N ARG A 401 27.02 -11.72 -14.71
CA ARG A 401 27.33 -10.81 -13.59
C ARG A 401 27.10 -11.47 -12.23
N ILE A 402 26.00 -12.22 -12.08
CA ILE A 402 25.73 -12.99 -10.86
C ILE A 402 26.84 -14.04 -10.66
N ALA A 403 27.26 -14.74 -11.72
CA ALA A 403 28.36 -15.69 -11.65
C ALA A 403 29.68 -15.02 -11.23
N ASN A 404 29.97 -13.84 -11.78
CA ASN A 404 31.15 -13.03 -11.42
C ASN A 404 31.16 -12.68 -9.93
N THR A 405 30.02 -12.24 -9.36
CA THR A 405 29.89 -11.95 -7.93
C THR A 405 30.26 -13.16 -7.06
N TYR A 406 29.77 -14.35 -7.41
CA TYR A 406 30.08 -15.57 -6.66
C TYR A 406 31.53 -16.04 -6.83
N LEU A 407 32.10 -15.88 -8.02
CA LEU A 407 33.50 -16.17 -8.26
C LEU A 407 34.41 -15.21 -7.46
N ASP A 408 34.03 -13.94 -7.33
CA ASP A 408 34.78 -12.97 -6.52
C ASP A 408 34.77 -13.34 -5.02
N LYS A 409 33.61 -13.78 -4.49
CA LYS A 409 33.54 -14.34 -3.13
C LYS A 409 34.48 -15.56 -2.96
N ALA A 410 34.52 -16.47 -3.92
CA ALA A 410 35.44 -17.61 -3.88
C ALA A 410 36.92 -17.17 -3.95
N LYS A 411 37.24 -16.16 -4.78
CA LYS A 411 38.56 -15.55 -4.90
C LYS A 411 39.04 -14.95 -3.58
N GLU A 412 38.15 -14.24 -2.88
CA GLU A 412 38.44 -13.67 -1.56
C GLU A 412 38.87 -14.77 -0.57
N ILE A 413 38.21 -15.93 -0.59
CA ILE A 413 38.57 -17.04 0.31
C ILE A 413 39.91 -17.67 -0.11
N TYR A 414 40.12 -17.95 -1.40
CA TYR A 414 41.39 -18.50 -1.88
C TYR A 414 42.58 -17.59 -1.55
N ILE A 415 42.47 -16.29 -1.85
CA ILE A 415 43.60 -15.36 -1.75
C ILE A 415 43.70 -14.74 -0.35
N GLY A 416 42.56 -14.37 0.23
CA GLY A 416 42.44 -13.66 1.51
C GLY A 416 42.60 -14.58 2.71
N ILE A 417 41.95 -15.75 2.71
CA ILE A 417 41.92 -16.66 3.87
C ILE A 417 42.96 -17.78 3.71
N LEU A 418 42.91 -18.53 2.60
CA LEU A 418 43.78 -19.68 2.38
C LEU A 418 45.20 -19.30 1.92
N LYS A 419 45.38 -18.10 1.36
CA LYS A 419 46.63 -17.64 0.72
C LYS A 419 47.10 -18.53 -0.45
N GLU A 420 46.18 -19.18 -1.13
CA GLU A 420 46.41 -20.14 -2.22
C GLU A 420 46.15 -19.51 -3.61
N ARG A 421 46.87 -18.44 -3.96
CA ARG A 421 46.67 -17.73 -5.25
C ARG A 421 46.84 -18.63 -6.47
N SER A 422 47.82 -19.53 -6.46
CA SER A 422 48.07 -20.45 -7.58
C SER A 422 46.88 -21.38 -7.84
N MET A 423 46.21 -21.85 -6.78
CA MET A 423 45.03 -22.72 -6.89
C MET A 423 43.83 -21.96 -7.48
N TRP A 424 43.67 -20.68 -7.09
CA TRP A 424 42.66 -19.80 -7.72
C TRP A 424 42.91 -19.64 -9.22
N ASP A 425 44.14 -19.30 -9.61
CA ASP A 425 44.50 -19.06 -11.00
C ASP A 425 44.30 -20.33 -11.85
N GLU A 426 44.70 -21.49 -11.34
CA GLU A 426 44.50 -22.78 -12.00
C GLU A 426 43.01 -23.06 -12.23
N ARG A 427 42.20 -22.94 -11.18
CA ARG A 427 40.77 -23.27 -11.22
C ARG A 427 39.97 -22.28 -12.10
N LEU A 428 40.29 -20.98 -12.04
CA LEU A 428 39.67 -19.97 -12.90
C LEU A 428 40.04 -20.18 -14.37
N ASN A 429 41.28 -20.54 -14.66
CA ASN A 429 41.71 -20.83 -16.03
C ASN A 429 41.02 -22.08 -16.59
N ALA A 430 40.81 -23.11 -15.77
CA ALA A 430 40.01 -24.27 -16.16
C ALA A 430 38.56 -23.87 -16.53
N LEU A 431 37.92 -23.01 -15.73
CA LEU A 431 36.57 -22.49 -16.02
C LEU A 431 36.52 -21.65 -17.31
N LYS A 432 37.52 -20.76 -17.52
CA LYS A 432 37.66 -19.96 -18.74
C LYS A 432 37.83 -20.86 -19.98
N PHE A 433 38.60 -21.94 -19.85
CA PHE A 433 38.79 -22.90 -20.92
C PHE A 433 37.51 -23.70 -21.24
N GLU A 434 36.80 -24.14 -20.21
CA GLU A 434 35.52 -24.86 -20.35
C GLU A 434 34.47 -24.00 -21.09
N PHE A 435 34.38 -22.72 -20.76
CA PHE A 435 33.42 -21.78 -21.37
C PHE A 435 34.03 -20.87 -22.43
N LYS A 436 35.11 -21.30 -23.11
CA LYS A 436 35.85 -20.50 -24.11
C LYS A 436 34.98 -19.94 -25.25
N ASN A 437 33.85 -20.58 -25.55
CA ASN A 437 32.91 -20.17 -26.60
C ASN A 437 31.85 -19.15 -26.10
N ARG A 438 32.01 -18.59 -24.89
CA ARG A 438 31.09 -17.60 -24.29
C ARG A 438 31.80 -16.25 -24.09
N PRO A 439 32.03 -15.45 -25.14
CA PRO A 439 32.80 -14.22 -25.05
C PRO A 439 32.23 -13.22 -24.03
N ALA A 440 30.90 -13.06 -24.01
CA ALA A 440 30.24 -12.19 -23.04
C ALA A 440 30.42 -12.63 -21.57
N PHE A 441 30.59 -13.93 -21.29
CA PHE A 441 30.93 -14.40 -19.95
C PHE A 441 32.38 -14.08 -19.62
N LEU A 442 33.31 -14.37 -20.54
CA LEU A 442 34.75 -14.10 -20.37
C LEU A 442 35.04 -12.61 -20.14
N GLU A 443 34.30 -11.72 -20.79
CA GLU A 443 34.37 -10.28 -20.55
C GLU A 443 33.97 -9.91 -19.11
N GLU A 444 32.86 -10.45 -18.61
CA GLU A 444 32.34 -10.11 -17.27
C GLU A 444 33.28 -10.59 -16.15
N ILE A 445 34.04 -11.69 -16.36
CA ILE A 445 35.02 -12.21 -15.40
C ILE A 445 36.47 -11.79 -15.69
N SER A 446 36.70 -10.86 -16.62
CA SER A 446 38.05 -10.47 -17.05
C SER A 446 38.87 -9.78 -15.95
N ASN A 447 38.20 -9.15 -14.98
CA ASN A 447 38.81 -8.45 -13.84
C ASN A 447 39.04 -9.35 -12.61
N LEU A 448 38.63 -10.62 -12.68
CA LEU A 448 38.92 -11.63 -11.66
C LEU A 448 40.29 -12.26 -11.89
#